data_AF-A0A8C6WHZ5-F1
#
_entry.id   AF-A0A8C6WHZ5-F1
#
_cell.length_a   1.000
_cell.length_b   1.000
_cell.length_c   1.000
_cell.angle_alpha   90.00
_cell.angle_beta   90.00
_cell.angle_gamma   90.00
#
_symmetry.space_group_name_H-M   'P 1'
#
loop_
_entity.id
_entity.type
_entity.pdbx_description
1 polymer ?
#
loop_
_entity_poly.entity_id
_entity_poly.type
_entity_poly.pdbx_seq_one_letter_code
_entity_poly.pdbx_strand_id
1 'polypeptide(L)'
;MAQTGCLASVSLPQGSCGYNSSLPPSNDSVYMENEEKIQEYVLNERGVIFKGSGNYISPMFWDYGQFEDDMVEIALTLLYVSPEHLTNPMKDEAARYNPIYVSRIISRMINSDEDRGVLKGQWEGPYIGGMSPTHWSGSYPILKRWYNIGCHPVKFGQCWVFAGVMCSVMRALGIPCRVITNYESAHDCDKNLTIDVYHADWGVKEIPSPDSIWTFHVWCEGWMKRPDLSPEFDGWQVLDPTPQELSGGVHRCGPAPVKAILNGNTDLDYDVPFVFAEVNADCNDYLVWIMCNGSKKTISTDSRRVGQNISTKSVGSNKRWDITSHYKHTEGQAHRIKYVSSPVVSAAVTLLLLGFSCLSRADLRVPVVVPFDKYWPKMLDKDVMNVTAIVKDTGDTMERYLAEVDVVLEDPPFNVKVRGGNQVSTLFGGLIGGAVVLKIYIKVHVFCVSKTPDTCVRVLSLPDIGPKRRFRVTVSFYPRKAGKKTLMADFDCSVFKNIKKSIPITVQKYNLF
;
A
#
# COMPACT_ATOMS: atom_id res chain seq x y z
N MET A 1 -33.68 -54.63 24.97
CA MET A 1 -33.72 -53.20 24.57
C MET A 1 -32.36 -52.65 25.00
N ALA A 2 -31.47 -52.17 24.12
CA ALA A 2 -31.63 -51.16 23.07
C ALA A 2 -31.82 -49.75 23.67
N GLN A 3 -31.16 -48.68 23.20
CA GLN A 3 -30.39 -48.53 21.95
C GLN A 3 -28.94 -48.04 22.15
N THR A 4 -28.08 -48.34 21.19
CA THR A 4 -26.71 -47.79 21.05
C THR A 4 -26.75 -46.42 20.37
N GLY A 5 -26.06 -45.42 20.94
CA GLY A 5 -25.87 -44.11 20.28
C GLY A 5 -24.96 -44.25 19.06
N CYS A 6 -25.38 -43.70 17.92
CA CYS A 6 -24.63 -43.79 16.67
C CYS A 6 -23.59 -42.67 16.56
N LEU A 7 -22.30 -43.01 16.60
CA LEU A 7 -21.21 -42.08 16.26
C LEU A 7 -21.13 -41.94 14.74
N ALA A 8 -21.73 -40.88 14.20
CA ALA A 8 -21.66 -40.55 12.79
C ALA A 8 -20.25 -40.04 12.41
N SER A 9 -19.37 -40.96 12.00
CA SER A 9 -18.06 -40.60 11.45
C SER A 9 -18.23 -39.91 10.09
N VAL A 10 -18.06 -38.58 10.06
CA VAL A 10 -18.04 -37.81 8.80
C VAL A 10 -16.75 -38.13 8.05
N SER A 11 -16.81 -39.14 7.17
CA SER A 11 -15.74 -39.44 6.24
C SER A 11 -15.67 -38.35 5.17
N LEU A 12 -14.68 -37.46 5.27
CA LEU A 12 -14.31 -36.59 4.15
C LEU A 12 -14.03 -37.46 2.91
N PRO A 13 -14.67 -37.20 1.76
CA PRO A 13 -14.42 -37.99 0.56
C PRO A 13 -12.95 -37.89 0.16
N GLN A 14 -12.29 -39.03 -0.02
CA GLN A 14 -10.99 -39.08 -0.71
C GLN A 14 -11.18 -38.89 -2.23
N GLY A 15 -11.81 -37.77 -2.60
CA GLY A 15 -11.87 -37.31 -3.98
C GLY A 15 -10.47 -36.90 -4.41
N SER A 16 -9.94 -37.55 -5.44
CA SER A 16 -8.73 -37.09 -6.11
C SER A 16 -8.98 -35.69 -6.68
N CYS A 17 -8.35 -34.67 -6.07
CA CYS A 17 -8.46 -33.28 -6.52
C CYS A 17 -7.68 -33.10 -7.84
N GLY A 18 -8.29 -33.55 -8.93
CA GLY A 18 -7.89 -33.14 -10.27
C GLY A 18 -8.22 -31.66 -10.44
N TYR A 19 -7.20 -30.84 -10.67
CA TYR A 19 -7.36 -29.46 -11.11
C TYR A 19 -7.97 -29.42 -12.52
N ASN A 20 -9.29 -29.62 -12.62
CA ASN A 20 -10.03 -29.27 -13.81
C ASN A 20 -9.97 -27.76 -13.97
N SER A 21 -9.41 -27.29 -15.08
CA SER A 21 -9.22 -25.86 -15.39
C SER A 21 -10.51 -25.19 -15.87
N SER A 22 -11.64 -25.52 -15.25
CA SER A 22 -12.91 -24.83 -15.48
C SER A 22 -12.89 -23.47 -14.81
N LEU A 23 -13.22 -22.42 -15.56
CA LEU A 23 -13.57 -21.10 -15.02
C LEU A 23 -14.64 -21.24 -13.91
N PRO A 24 -14.67 -20.32 -12.92
CA PRO A 24 -15.79 -20.26 -11.98
C PRO A 24 -17.12 -20.11 -12.74
N PRO A 25 -18.27 -20.58 -12.20
CA PRO A 25 -19.55 -20.50 -12.89
C PRO A 25 -19.91 -19.05 -13.27
N SER A 26 -20.45 -18.82 -14.47
CA SER A 26 -20.88 -17.48 -14.95
C SER A 26 -21.87 -16.76 -14.01
N ASN A 27 -22.61 -17.56 -13.24
CA ASN A 27 -23.62 -17.08 -12.31
C ASN A 27 -23.02 -16.60 -10.97
N ASP A 28 -21.75 -16.90 -10.69
CA ASP A 28 -21.04 -16.46 -9.48
C ASP A 28 -20.99 -14.93 -9.40
N SER A 29 -21.16 -14.37 -8.21
CA SER A 29 -21.07 -12.93 -7.95
C SER A 29 -19.65 -12.37 -8.11
N VAL A 30 -18.60 -13.19 -8.06
CA VAL A 30 -17.22 -12.76 -8.35
C VAL A 30 -16.69 -13.24 -9.71
N TYR A 31 -17.57 -13.75 -10.58
CA TYR A 31 -17.20 -14.24 -11.92
C TYR A 31 -16.42 -13.21 -12.74
N MET A 32 -15.29 -13.64 -13.30
CA MET A 32 -14.43 -12.84 -14.17
C MET A 32 -14.08 -13.65 -15.42
N GLU A 33 -14.60 -13.23 -16.57
CA GLU A 33 -14.52 -14.00 -17.83
C GLU A 33 -13.10 -14.23 -18.38
N ASN A 34 -12.20 -13.26 -18.18
CA ASN A 34 -10.89 -13.29 -18.82
C ASN A 34 -9.85 -14.06 -17.97
N GLU A 35 -9.34 -15.16 -18.52
CA GLU A 35 -8.33 -16.01 -17.86
C GLU A 35 -7.07 -15.26 -17.44
N GLU A 36 -6.51 -14.36 -18.27
CA GLU A 36 -5.29 -13.60 -17.91
C GLU A 36 -5.53 -12.69 -16.69
N LYS A 37 -6.74 -12.12 -16.57
CA LYS A 37 -7.15 -11.34 -15.40
C LYS A 37 -7.35 -12.24 -14.17
N ILE A 38 -7.89 -13.46 -14.29
CA ILE A 38 -7.91 -14.43 -13.17
C ILE A 38 -6.47 -14.80 -12.75
N GLN A 39 -5.59 -15.06 -13.72
CA GLN A 39 -4.18 -15.35 -13.47
C GLN A 39 -3.49 -14.18 -12.75
N GLU A 40 -3.84 -12.93 -13.03
CA GLU A 40 -3.27 -11.76 -12.33
C GLU A 40 -3.92 -11.47 -10.97
N TYR A 41 -5.25 -11.54 -10.89
CA TYR A 41 -6.05 -10.99 -9.78
C TYR A 41 -6.53 -12.03 -8.76
N VAL A 42 -6.38 -13.32 -9.04
CA VAL A 42 -6.60 -14.42 -8.09
C VAL A 42 -5.32 -15.25 -7.90
N LEU A 43 -4.72 -15.73 -8.99
CA LEU A 43 -3.69 -16.79 -8.92
C LEU A 43 -2.24 -16.27 -8.83
N ASN A 44 -1.94 -15.05 -9.27
CA ASN A 44 -0.60 -14.47 -9.13
C ASN A 44 -0.36 -14.10 -7.66
N GLU A 45 0.69 -14.64 -7.06
CA GLU A 45 1.05 -14.33 -5.67
C GLU A 45 1.91 -13.07 -5.52
N ARG A 46 2.16 -12.31 -6.61
CA ARG A 46 3.17 -11.24 -6.63
C ARG A 46 2.61 -9.90 -7.06
N GLY A 47 2.47 -9.03 -6.08
CA GLY A 47 2.15 -7.63 -6.27
C GLY A 47 3.35 -6.79 -6.68
N VAL A 48 3.02 -5.67 -7.33
CA VAL A 48 3.81 -4.45 -7.30
C VAL A 48 2.86 -3.39 -6.76
N ILE A 49 3.23 -2.79 -5.63
CA ILE A 49 2.56 -1.62 -5.06
C ILE A 49 3.43 -0.41 -5.44
N PHE A 50 2.82 0.71 -5.80
CA PHE A 50 3.57 1.91 -6.18
C PHE A 50 3.67 2.86 -4.99
N LYS A 51 4.83 3.52 -4.85
CA LYS A 51 5.12 4.50 -3.78
C LYS A 51 6.03 5.62 -4.29
N GLY A 52 6.13 6.71 -3.54
CA GLY A 52 6.95 7.88 -3.89
C GLY A 52 6.07 9.13 -3.89
N SER A 53 6.20 9.99 -4.90
CA SER A 53 5.27 11.09 -5.15
C SER A 53 4.72 11.01 -6.58
N GLY A 54 3.66 11.77 -6.90
CA GLY A 54 3.08 11.76 -8.25
C GLY A 54 4.08 12.10 -9.36
N ASN A 55 5.16 12.83 -9.02
CA ASN A 55 6.25 13.20 -9.94
C ASN A 55 7.39 12.17 -10.01
N TYR A 56 7.54 11.29 -9.01
CA TYR A 56 8.56 10.23 -8.98
C TYR A 56 7.97 8.94 -8.38
N ILE A 57 7.40 8.12 -9.27
CA ILE A 57 6.72 6.87 -8.91
C ILE A 57 7.70 5.69 -8.96
N SER A 58 7.84 4.99 -7.83
CA SER A 58 8.72 3.84 -7.65
C SER A 58 7.94 2.53 -7.38
N PRO A 59 8.40 1.36 -7.89
CA PRO A 59 7.73 0.08 -7.68
C PRO A 59 8.28 -0.67 -6.44
N MET A 60 7.42 -0.94 -5.47
CA MET A 60 7.68 -1.83 -4.34
C MET A 60 7.10 -3.23 -4.61
N PHE A 61 7.93 -4.27 -4.50
CA PHE A 61 7.50 -5.66 -4.70
C PHE A 61 6.88 -6.25 -3.43
N TRP A 62 5.82 -7.03 -3.60
CA TRP A 62 5.07 -7.65 -2.50
C TRP A 62 4.74 -9.11 -2.80
N ASP A 63 5.01 -10.03 -1.88
CA ASP A 63 4.53 -11.43 -1.96
C ASP A 63 3.23 -11.58 -1.16
N TYR A 64 2.11 -11.73 -1.87
CA TYR A 64 0.80 -11.90 -1.25
C TYR A 64 0.72 -13.23 -0.48
N GLY A 65 1.33 -14.29 -1.00
CA GLY A 65 1.41 -15.57 -0.28
C GLY A 65 0.09 -16.29 -0.09
N GLN A 66 -0.92 -16.06 -0.96
CA GLN A 66 -2.26 -16.63 -0.79
C GLN A 66 -2.31 -18.17 -0.85
N PHE A 67 -1.23 -18.84 -1.29
CA PHE A 67 -1.11 -20.32 -1.33
C PHE A 67 0.06 -20.86 -0.49
N GLU A 68 0.45 -20.17 0.58
CA GLU A 68 1.27 -20.77 1.66
C GLU A 68 0.40 -21.72 2.53
N ASP A 69 1.00 -22.74 3.15
CA ASP A 69 0.28 -23.97 3.55
C ASP A 69 -0.78 -23.81 4.67
N ASP A 70 -0.83 -22.70 5.43
CA ASP A 70 -1.89 -22.41 6.42
C ASP A 70 -2.85 -21.27 6.00
N MET A 71 -2.70 -20.73 4.79
CA MET A 71 -3.29 -19.44 4.44
C MET A 71 -4.83 -19.48 4.34
N VAL A 72 -5.41 -20.64 4.05
CA VAL A 72 -6.87 -20.85 4.04
C VAL A 72 -7.42 -20.84 5.46
N GLU A 73 -6.77 -21.55 6.38
CA GLU A 73 -7.11 -21.59 7.80
C GLU A 73 -7.04 -20.19 8.41
N ILE A 74 -6.00 -19.40 8.07
CA ILE A 74 -5.87 -18.02 8.54
C ILE A 74 -6.99 -17.13 7.98
N ALA A 75 -7.29 -17.20 6.68
CA ALA A 75 -8.34 -16.40 6.06
C ALA A 75 -9.75 -16.72 6.61
N LEU A 76 -10.03 -17.99 6.88
CA LEU A 76 -11.27 -18.41 7.55
C LEU A 76 -11.30 -17.98 9.02
N THR A 77 -10.16 -18.09 9.74
CA THR A 77 -10.05 -17.66 11.14
C THR A 77 -10.34 -16.16 11.29
N LEU A 78 -9.91 -15.32 10.34
CA LEU A 78 -10.21 -13.88 10.30
C LEU A 78 -11.73 -13.61 10.27
N LEU A 79 -12.50 -14.40 9.54
CA LEU A 79 -13.97 -14.32 9.57
C LEU A 79 -14.54 -14.84 10.89
N TYR A 80 -14.04 -15.95 11.42
CA TYR A 80 -14.51 -16.55 12.68
C TYR A 80 -14.24 -15.70 13.94
N VAL A 81 -13.19 -14.88 13.95
CA VAL A 81 -12.90 -13.96 15.07
C VAL A 81 -13.49 -12.55 14.87
N SER A 82 -14.25 -12.33 13.79
CA SER A 82 -14.93 -11.06 13.52
C SER A 82 -16.04 -10.77 14.55
N PRO A 83 -16.30 -9.49 14.88
CA PRO A 83 -17.41 -9.09 15.75
C PRO A 83 -18.77 -9.53 15.22
N GLU A 84 -18.95 -9.54 13.90
CA GLU A 84 -20.13 -10.05 13.21
C GLU A 84 -20.39 -11.52 13.58
N HIS A 85 -19.38 -12.38 13.45
CA HIS A 85 -19.47 -13.79 13.85
C HIS A 85 -19.65 -13.95 15.36
N LEU A 86 -18.87 -13.24 16.17
CA LEU A 86 -18.93 -13.32 17.64
C LEU A 86 -20.29 -12.85 18.20
N THR A 87 -21.00 -11.98 17.49
CA THR A 87 -22.34 -11.51 17.88
C THR A 87 -23.43 -12.50 17.48
N ASN A 88 -23.36 -13.09 16.29
CA ASN A 88 -24.32 -14.11 15.84
C ASN A 88 -23.72 -15.04 14.78
N PRO A 89 -23.13 -16.19 15.18
CA PRO A 89 -22.47 -17.12 14.26
C PRO A 89 -23.35 -17.56 13.10
N MET A 90 -24.61 -17.95 13.39
CA MET A 90 -25.54 -18.46 12.38
C MET A 90 -25.92 -17.38 11.35
N LYS A 91 -26.04 -16.11 11.76
CA LYS A 91 -26.37 -15.01 10.84
C LYS A 91 -25.19 -14.65 9.95
N ASP A 92 -23.98 -14.58 10.51
CA ASP A 92 -22.76 -14.33 9.75
C ASP A 92 -22.50 -15.46 8.75
N GLU A 93 -22.47 -16.72 9.19
CA GLU A 93 -22.23 -17.88 8.30
C GLU A 93 -23.25 -17.95 7.16
N ALA A 94 -24.53 -17.69 7.45
CA ALA A 94 -25.59 -17.64 6.43
C ALA A 94 -25.48 -16.43 5.48
N ALA A 95 -24.68 -15.41 5.79
CA ALA A 95 -24.43 -14.24 4.94
C ALA A 95 -23.10 -14.30 4.17
N ARG A 96 -22.17 -15.21 4.54
CA ARG A 96 -20.85 -15.38 3.89
C ARG A 96 -20.90 -15.80 2.40
N TYR A 97 -22.07 -16.15 1.86
CA TYR A 97 -22.24 -16.35 0.40
C TYR A 97 -22.14 -15.03 -0.39
N ASN A 98 -22.32 -13.88 0.25
CA ASN A 98 -22.33 -12.58 -0.40
C ASN A 98 -20.92 -11.95 -0.35
N PRO A 99 -20.23 -11.74 -1.50
CA PRO A 99 -18.89 -11.14 -1.50
C PRO A 99 -18.87 -9.71 -0.98
N ILE A 100 -19.98 -8.96 -1.07
CA ILE A 100 -20.12 -7.60 -0.52
C ILE A 100 -19.94 -7.64 1.01
N TYR A 101 -20.65 -8.56 1.67
CA TYR A 101 -20.63 -8.76 3.11
C TYR A 101 -19.24 -9.23 3.58
N VAL A 102 -18.69 -10.26 2.93
CA VAL A 102 -17.36 -10.79 3.22
C VAL A 102 -16.27 -9.72 3.05
N SER A 103 -16.32 -8.95 1.96
CA SER A 103 -15.35 -7.87 1.70
C SER A 103 -15.38 -6.78 2.77
N ARG A 104 -16.58 -6.42 3.25
CA ARG A 104 -16.79 -5.38 4.27
C ARG A 104 -16.37 -5.84 5.68
N ILE A 105 -16.47 -7.14 5.98
CA ILE A 105 -15.84 -7.76 7.16
C ILE A 105 -14.31 -7.75 7.02
N ILE A 106 -13.76 -8.09 5.86
CA ILE A 106 -12.30 -8.12 5.67
C ILE A 106 -11.70 -6.71 5.76
N SER A 107 -12.30 -5.69 5.14
CA SER A 107 -11.87 -4.28 5.25
C SER A 107 -11.71 -3.88 6.73
N ARG A 108 -12.73 -4.15 7.55
CA ARG A 108 -12.70 -3.97 9.02
C ARG A 108 -11.58 -4.77 9.69
N MET A 109 -11.56 -6.08 9.49
CA MET A 109 -10.72 -7.03 10.24
C MET A 109 -9.22 -6.99 9.88
N ILE A 110 -8.83 -6.21 8.87
CA ILE A 110 -7.42 -6.03 8.50
C ILE A 110 -6.73 -4.97 9.39
N ASN A 111 -7.45 -3.94 9.83
CA ASN A 111 -6.99 -3.03 10.89
C ASN A 111 -7.37 -3.53 12.29
N SER A 112 -6.95 -2.84 13.35
CA SER A 112 -7.16 -3.28 14.74
C SER A 112 -7.47 -2.12 15.68
N ASP A 113 -8.27 -1.17 15.23
CA ASP A 113 -8.52 0.06 15.99
C ASP A 113 -9.71 -0.10 16.95
N GLU A 114 -10.76 -0.80 16.52
CA GLU A 114 -11.84 -1.27 17.41
C GLU A 114 -11.67 -2.72 17.88
N ASP A 115 -11.01 -3.56 17.06
CA ASP A 115 -11.18 -5.02 17.09
C ASP A 115 -9.86 -5.82 17.10
N ARG A 116 -9.97 -7.15 17.24
CA ARG A 116 -8.85 -8.12 17.19
C ARG A 116 -8.34 -8.40 15.76
N GLY A 117 -8.39 -7.42 14.88
CA GLY A 117 -7.93 -7.56 13.50
C GLY A 117 -6.42 -7.59 13.33
N VAL A 118 -5.95 -7.65 12.08
CA VAL A 118 -4.61 -8.17 11.76
C VAL A 118 -3.47 -7.21 12.11
N LEU A 119 -3.61 -5.91 11.83
CA LEU A 119 -2.55 -4.91 11.92
C LEU A 119 -2.95 -3.71 12.78
N LYS A 120 -2.04 -3.23 13.63
CA LYS A 120 -2.17 -1.91 14.25
C LYS A 120 -1.45 -0.85 13.41
N GLY A 121 -2.15 0.24 13.09
CA GLY A 121 -1.59 1.38 12.37
C GLY A 121 -0.53 2.15 13.18
N GLN A 122 0.49 2.68 12.50
CA GLN A 122 1.45 3.64 13.06
C GLN A 122 2.12 4.43 11.92
N TRP A 123 1.76 5.70 11.76
CA TRP A 123 2.25 6.57 10.66
C TRP A 123 3.60 7.24 10.95
N GLU A 124 3.95 7.42 12.21
CA GLU A 124 5.17 8.09 12.66
C GLU A 124 5.95 7.21 13.65
N GLY A 125 7.29 7.32 13.64
CA GLY A 125 8.13 6.66 14.65
C GLY A 125 7.97 7.28 16.05
N PRO A 126 8.38 6.58 17.12
CA PRO A 126 9.15 5.34 17.11
C PRO A 126 8.27 4.07 17.14
N TYR A 127 8.62 3.09 16.31
CA TYR A 127 7.89 1.81 16.15
C TYR A 127 8.15 0.80 17.29
N ILE A 128 7.93 1.23 18.54
CA ILE A 128 8.25 0.45 19.75
C ILE A 128 7.35 -0.79 19.87
N GLY A 129 7.97 -1.95 20.08
CA GLY A 129 7.26 -3.24 20.24
C GLY A 129 6.75 -3.85 18.94
N GLY A 130 7.13 -3.31 17.78
CA GLY A 130 6.77 -3.81 16.46
C GLY A 130 7.94 -3.81 15.47
N MET A 131 7.62 -4.00 14.20
CA MET A 131 8.49 -3.63 13.07
C MET A 131 8.02 -2.30 12.49
N SER A 132 8.93 -1.53 11.89
CA SER A 132 8.54 -0.38 11.06
C SER A 132 7.67 -0.86 9.88
N PRO A 133 6.59 -0.16 9.48
CA PRO A 133 5.72 -0.57 8.36
C PRO A 133 6.47 -0.80 7.05
N THR A 134 7.57 -0.07 6.84
CA THR A 134 8.48 -0.20 5.70
C THR A 134 9.30 -1.49 5.71
N HIS A 135 9.37 -2.24 6.82
CA HIS A 135 10.05 -3.53 6.93
C HIS A 135 9.36 -4.66 6.17
N TRP A 136 8.03 -4.62 6.04
CA TRP A 136 7.29 -5.72 5.40
C TRP A 136 7.53 -5.79 3.88
N SER A 137 7.47 -6.98 3.31
CA SER A 137 7.62 -7.23 1.86
C SER A 137 6.63 -8.28 1.33
N GLY A 138 5.60 -8.58 2.12
CA GLY A 138 4.65 -9.66 1.85
C GLY A 138 3.73 -9.93 3.04
N SER A 139 2.58 -10.53 2.77
CA SER A 139 1.46 -10.60 3.73
C SER A 139 1.49 -11.81 4.64
N TYR A 140 1.84 -12.99 4.12
CA TYR A 140 1.83 -14.22 4.90
C TYR A 140 2.67 -14.15 6.19
N PRO A 141 3.86 -13.50 6.24
CA PRO A 141 4.59 -13.31 7.50
C PRO A 141 3.84 -12.49 8.57
N ILE A 142 2.98 -11.56 8.15
CA ILE A 142 2.11 -10.77 9.06
C ILE A 142 0.95 -11.65 9.52
N LEU A 143 0.24 -12.25 8.58
CA LEU A 143 -0.94 -13.09 8.81
C LEU A 143 -0.64 -14.32 9.68
N LYS A 144 0.45 -15.05 9.37
CA LYS A 144 0.91 -16.18 10.16
C LYS A 144 1.40 -15.74 11.55
N ARG A 145 1.96 -14.53 11.70
CA ARG A 145 2.30 -13.98 13.01
C ARG A 145 1.06 -13.69 13.84
N TRP A 146 0.08 -12.97 13.28
CA TRP A 146 -1.22 -12.68 13.93
C TRP A 146 -1.90 -13.97 14.42
N TYR A 147 -1.99 -14.97 13.55
CA TYR A 147 -2.54 -16.29 13.86
C TYR A 147 -1.77 -16.98 15.00
N ASN A 148 -0.44 -17.08 14.88
CA ASN A 148 0.41 -17.73 15.88
C ASN A 148 0.40 -17.06 17.26
N ILE A 149 0.09 -15.75 17.34
CA ILE A 149 -0.06 -15.03 18.63
C ILE A 149 -1.52 -14.99 19.12
N GLY A 150 -2.39 -15.87 18.62
CA GLY A 150 -3.76 -16.01 19.10
C GLY A 150 -4.69 -14.88 18.63
N CYS A 151 -4.52 -14.43 17.39
CA CYS A 151 -5.27 -13.33 16.77
C CYS A 151 -5.11 -11.98 17.50
N HIS A 152 -3.93 -11.70 18.06
CA HIS A 152 -3.59 -10.36 18.56
C HIS A 152 -2.95 -9.50 17.44
N PRO A 153 -3.17 -8.17 17.42
CA PRO A 153 -2.71 -7.32 16.32
C PRO A 153 -1.19 -7.28 16.15
N VAL A 154 -0.75 -7.35 14.90
CA VAL A 154 0.67 -7.23 14.52
C VAL A 154 1.06 -5.76 14.40
N LYS A 155 2.19 -5.42 15.01
CA LYS A 155 2.76 -4.07 15.03
C LYS A 155 3.92 -3.97 14.03
N PHE A 156 3.94 -3.04 13.07
CA PHE A 156 2.91 -2.07 12.68
C PHE A 156 2.64 -2.06 11.17
N GLY A 157 1.54 -1.43 10.77
CA GLY A 157 1.15 -1.19 9.38
C GLY A 157 0.93 0.29 9.03
N GLN A 158 0.92 0.56 7.73
CA GLN A 158 0.46 1.78 7.05
C GLN A 158 -0.33 1.32 5.80
N CYS A 159 -0.98 2.22 5.06
CA CYS A 159 -1.92 1.91 3.96
C CYS A 159 -1.49 0.75 3.05
N TRP A 160 -0.27 0.80 2.48
CA TRP A 160 0.23 -0.28 1.60
C TRP A 160 0.37 -1.64 2.27
N VAL A 161 0.61 -1.68 3.59
CA VAL A 161 0.68 -2.90 4.39
C VAL A 161 -0.72 -3.47 4.58
N PHE A 162 -1.69 -2.61 4.95
CA PHE A 162 -3.09 -3.02 5.09
C PHE A 162 -3.65 -3.54 3.76
N ALA A 163 -3.51 -2.76 2.68
CA ALA A 163 -3.94 -3.16 1.33
C ALA A 163 -3.21 -4.41 0.82
N GLY A 164 -1.91 -4.54 1.04
CA GLY A 164 -1.15 -5.74 0.70
C GLY A 164 -1.69 -7.00 1.38
N VAL A 165 -2.00 -6.90 2.69
CA VAL A 165 -2.59 -8.00 3.47
C VAL A 165 -4.03 -8.29 3.06
N MET A 166 -4.87 -7.26 2.87
CA MET A 166 -6.25 -7.43 2.40
C MET A 166 -6.29 -8.12 1.04
N CYS A 167 -5.48 -7.69 0.08
CA CYS A 167 -5.42 -8.30 -1.24
C CYS A 167 -5.07 -9.80 -1.17
N SER A 168 -4.29 -10.22 -0.17
CA SER A 168 -3.92 -11.63 0.03
C SER A 168 -5.07 -12.46 0.59
N VAL A 169 -5.82 -11.92 1.57
CA VAL A 169 -7.00 -12.57 2.15
C VAL A 169 -8.12 -12.67 1.11
N MET A 170 -8.38 -11.59 0.37
CA MET A 170 -9.36 -11.55 -0.73
C MET A 170 -9.04 -12.60 -1.81
N ARG A 171 -7.78 -12.69 -2.25
CA ARG A 171 -7.31 -13.70 -3.22
C ARG A 171 -7.39 -15.13 -2.69
N ALA A 172 -7.08 -15.35 -1.41
CA ALA A 172 -7.19 -16.67 -0.78
C ALA A 172 -8.65 -17.16 -0.70
N LEU A 173 -9.60 -16.24 -0.51
CA LEU A 173 -11.05 -16.49 -0.53
C LEU A 173 -11.65 -16.47 -1.94
N GLY A 174 -10.83 -16.39 -3.00
CA GLY A 174 -11.26 -16.47 -4.40
C GLY A 174 -11.81 -15.17 -5.00
N ILE A 175 -11.92 -14.08 -4.25
CA ILE A 175 -12.39 -12.79 -4.77
C ILE A 175 -11.26 -12.15 -5.59
N PRO A 176 -11.44 -11.89 -6.90
CA PRO A 176 -10.39 -11.26 -7.71
C PRO A 176 -10.12 -9.84 -7.20
N CYS A 177 -8.89 -9.58 -6.80
CA CYS A 177 -8.54 -8.36 -6.07
C CYS A 177 -7.22 -7.76 -6.56
N ARG A 178 -7.11 -6.44 -6.61
CA ARG A 178 -5.89 -5.70 -6.98
C ARG A 178 -5.62 -4.53 -6.04
N VAL A 179 -4.35 -4.27 -5.74
CA VAL A 179 -3.93 -3.10 -4.96
C VAL A 179 -3.84 -1.88 -5.88
N ILE A 180 -4.34 -0.74 -5.40
CA ILE A 180 -4.33 0.57 -6.09
C ILE A 180 -3.52 1.55 -5.25
N THR A 181 -2.65 2.34 -5.88
CA THR A 181 -2.03 3.52 -5.27
C THR A 181 -2.66 4.78 -5.86
N ASN A 182 -3.16 5.68 -5.01
CA ASN A 182 -3.51 7.06 -5.35
C ASN A 182 -2.36 8.00 -4.96
N TYR A 183 -2.08 9.04 -5.75
CA TYR A 183 -1.15 10.12 -5.37
C TYR A 183 -1.93 11.40 -5.15
N GLU A 184 -1.45 12.27 -4.27
CA GLU A 184 -2.22 13.43 -3.82
C GLU A 184 -3.60 13.01 -3.28
N SER A 185 -3.61 12.01 -2.39
CA SER A 185 -4.87 11.45 -1.87
C SER A 185 -5.41 12.34 -0.77
N ALA A 186 -6.59 12.93 -0.98
CA ALA A 186 -7.26 13.70 0.05
C ALA A 186 -7.76 12.80 1.19
N HIS A 187 -7.90 13.39 2.37
CA HIS A 187 -8.57 12.83 3.53
C HIS A 187 -9.49 13.92 4.10
N ASP A 188 -10.74 13.90 3.63
CA ASP A 188 -11.81 14.83 4.01
C ASP A 188 -12.54 14.29 5.26
N CYS A 189 -12.44 15.03 6.37
CA CYS A 189 -13.03 14.62 7.65
C CYS A 189 -14.41 15.24 7.94
N ASP A 190 -14.85 16.28 7.23
CA ASP A 190 -16.15 16.93 7.47
C ASP A 190 -17.21 16.65 6.37
N LYS A 191 -16.76 16.07 5.25
CA LYS A 191 -17.51 15.61 4.08
C LYS A 191 -18.03 16.75 3.21
N ASN A 192 -17.30 17.87 3.17
CA ASN A 192 -17.59 19.03 2.33
C ASN A 192 -17.02 18.95 0.89
N LEU A 193 -16.22 17.91 0.57
CA LEU A 193 -15.52 17.70 -0.72
C LEU A 193 -14.41 18.72 -1.04
N THR A 194 -13.86 19.37 -0.03
CA THR A 194 -12.70 20.27 -0.13
C THR A 194 -11.69 19.97 0.98
N ILE A 195 -10.43 20.34 0.80
CA ILE A 195 -9.38 20.20 1.81
C ILE A 195 -8.80 21.57 2.13
N ASP A 196 -9.08 22.06 3.34
CA ASP A 196 -8.59 23.35 3.84
C ASP A 196 -7.17 23.19 4.45
N VAL A 197 -6.14 23.64 3.74
CA VAL A 197 -4.75 23.66 4.19
C VAL A 197 -4.40 25.04 4.77
N TYR A 198 -3.85 25.08 6.00
CA TYR A 198 -3.63 26.31 6.74
C TYR A 198 -2.14 26.63 6.95
N HIS A 199 -1.68 27.78 6.46
CA HIS A 199 -0.29 28.23 6.48
C HIS A 199 -0.08 29.45 7.39
N ALA A 200 1.03 29.51 8.13
CA ALA A 200 1.32 30.60 9.07
C ALA A 200 2.04 31.80 8.41
N ASP A 201 1.68 33.03 8.78
CA ASP A 201 2.26 34.27 8.22
C ASP A 201 3.77 34.48 8.48
N TRP A 202 4.32 33.75 9.47
CA TRP A 202 5.72 33.83 9.89
C TRP A 202 6.57 32.61 9.51
N GLY A 203 6.02 31.61 8.81
CA GLY A 203 6.83 30.45 8.43
C GLY A 203 6.13 29.37 7.62
N VAL A 204 6.96 28.53 7.01
CA VAL A 204 6.65 27.38 6.15
C VAL A 204 5.88 26.23 6.84
N LYS A 205 5.54 26.36 8.13
CA LYS A 205 4.89 25.28 8.86
C LYS A 205 3.37 25.39 8.74
N GLU A 206 2.76 24.35 8.17
CA GLU A 206 1.32 24.12 8.26
C GLU A 206 0.82 24.15 9.72
N ILE A 207 -0.36 24.72 9.91
CA ILE A 207 -1.18 24.61 11.11
C ILE A 207 -1.94 23.29 10.99
N PRO A 208 -1.82 22.36 11.96
CA PRO A 208 -2.49 21.06 11.86
C PRO A 208 -4.01 21.19 11.69
N SER A 209 -4.52 20.62 10.60
CA SER A 209 -5.94 20.45 10.30
C SER A 209 -6.34 18.97 10.53
N PRO A 210 -7.62 18.63 10.74
CA PRO A 210 -8.10 17.25 10.62
C PRO A 210 -7.93 16.72 9.19
N ASP A 211 -8.21 17.58 8.21
CA ASP A 211 -8.07 17.27 6.79
C ASP A 211 -6.60 17.21 6.40
N SER A 212 -6.25 16.32 5.46
CA SER A 212 -4.88 16.18 4.98
C SER A 212 -4.82 15.68 3.53
N ILE A 213 -3.67 15.87 2.88
CA ILE A 213 -3.41 15.34 1.53
C ILE A 213 -2.15 14.50 1.61
N TRP A 214 -2.30 13.20 1.42
CA TRP A 214 -1.22 12.24 1.54
C TRP A 214 -0.51 12.13 0.19
N THR A 215 0.81 12.33 0.17
CA THR A 215 1.65 12.21 -1.05
C THR A 215 1.33 10.95 -1.86
N PHE A 216 1.04 9.84 -1.16
CA PHE A 216 0.29 8.71 -1.72
C PHE A 216 -0.53 7.98 -0.66
N HIS A 217 -1.61 7.32 -1.10
CA HIS A 217 -2.44 6.40 -0.32
C HIS A 217 -2.67 5.10 -1.11
N VAL A 218 -3.04 4.01 -0.42
CA VAL A 218 -3.09 2.66 -1.02
C VAL A 218 -4.25 1.83 -0.48
N TRP A 219 -5.18 1.44 -1.36
CA TRP A 219 -6.36 0.62 -1.08
C TRP A 219 -6.43 -0.64 -1.97
N CYS A 220 -7.51 -1.42 -1.84
CA CYS A 220 -7.82 -2.55 -2.72
C CYS A 220 -9.03 -2.25 -3.61
N GLU A 221 -9.04 -2.81 -4.82
CA GLU A 221 -10.26 -3.05 -5.58
C GLU A 221 -10.59 -4.55 -5.56
N GLY A 222 -11.82 -4.90 -5.20
CA GLY A 222 -12.39 -6.25 -5.36
C GLY A 222 -13.36 -6.29 -6.54
N TRP A 223 -13.34 -7.37 -7.33
CA TRP A 223 -14.27 -7.57 -8.45
C TRP A 223 -15.50 -8.36 -7.99
N MET A 224 -16.68 -7.75 -8.06
CA MET A 224 -17.95 -8.42 -7.75
C MET A 224 -19.15 -7.72 -8.42
N LYS A 225 -20.27 -8.46 -8.52
CA LYS A 225 -21.60 -7.93 -8.83
C LYS A 225 -22.18 -7.16 -7.64
N ARG A 226 -23.05 -6.19 -7.90
CA ARG A 226 -23.78 -5.37 -6.91
C ARG A 226 -25.30 -5.55 -7.04
N PRO A 227 -25.85 -6.73 -6.67
CA PRO A 227 -27.31 -6.99 -6.70
C PRO A 227 -28.11 -6.19 -5.65
N ASP A 228 -27.42 -5.44 -4.78
CA ASP A 228 -27.94 -4.41 -3.87
C ASP A 228 -28.10 -3.04 -4.56
N LEU A 229 -27.49 -2.84 -5.73
CA LEU A 229 -27.56 -1.63 -6.55
C LEU A 229 -28.09 -1.96 -7.96
N SER A 230 -28.04 -0.98 -8.88
CA SER A 230 -28.20 -1.22 -10.32
C SER A 230 -27.04 -2.07 -10.87
N PRO A 231 -27.29 -3.04 -11.79
CA PRO A 231 -26.23 -3.83 -12.45
C PRO A 231 -25.18 -3.01 -13.20
N GLU A 232 -25.45 -1.74 -13.48
CA GLU A 232 -24.43 -0.84 -14.03
C GLU A 232 -23.22 -0.67 -13.09
N PHE A 233 -23.39 -0.86 -11.78
CA PHE A 233 -22.32 -0.77 -10.78
C PHE A 233 -21.51 -2.07 -10.58
N ASP A 234 -21.82 -3.14 -11.32
CA ASP A 234 -21.04 -4.39 -11.33
C ASP A 234 -19.58 -4.15 -11.76
N GLY A 235 -18.66 -4.90 -11.15
CA GLY A 235 -17.23 -4.91 -11.48
C GLY A 235 -16.36 -4.50 -10.29
N TRP A 236 -15.39 -3.61 -10.52
CA TRP A 236 -14.46 -3.17 -9.48
C TRP A 236 -15.13 -2.29 -8.42
N GLN A 237 -14.94 -2.67 -7.15
CA GLN A 237 -15.38 -1.95 -5.97
C GLN A 237 -14.15 -1.59 -5.11
N VAL A 238 -14.02 -0.33 -4.71
CA VAL A 238 -13.01 0.15 -3.77
C VAL A 238 -13.29 -0.40 -2.37
N LEU A 239 -12.24 -0.87 -1.72
CA LEU A 239 -12.20 -1.41 -0.37
C LEU A 239 -10.90 -0.92 0.27
N ASP A 240 -10.98 0.07 1.15
CA ASP A 240 -9.82 0.48 1.96
C ASP A 240 -9.89 -0.19 3.35
N PRO A 241 -8.88 -1.00 3.72
CA PRO A 241 -8.72 -1.52 5.08
C PRO A 241 -8.06 -0.54 6.05
N THR A 242 -7.57 0.62 5.60
CA THR A 242 -6.90 1.61 6.44
C THR A 242 -7.91 2.30 7.38
N PRO A 243 -7.63 2.42 8.70
CA PRO A 243 -8.54 3.11 9.60
C PRO A 243 -8.35 4.61 9.45
N GLN A 244 -9.16 5.19 8.57
CA GLN A 244 -9.24 6.62 8.25
C GLN A 244 -10.57 7.20 8.73
N GLU A 245 -11.70 6.73 8.17
CA GLU A 245 -13.05 7.19 8.50
C GLU A 245 -13.96 6.08 9.10
N LEU A 246 -15.00 6.50 9.82
CA LEU A 246 -15.92 5.61 10.54
C LEU A 246 -17.19 5.31 9.75
N SER A 247 -17.27 4.12 9.16
CA SER A 247 -18.44 3.68 8.37
C SER A 247 -19.47 2.93 9.23
N GLY A 248 -20.42 3.69 9.78
CA GLY A 248 -21.41 3.18 10.74
C GLY A 248 -20.82 2.92 12.12
N GLY A 249 -19.86 3.75 12.54
CA GLY A 249 -19.25 3.71 13.88
C GLY A 249 -18.09 2.74 14.06
N VAL A 250 -17.52 2.20 12.97
CA VAL A 250 -16.33 1.32 12.97
C VAL A 250 -15.45 1.63 11.76
N HIS A 251 -14.13 1.45 11.87
CA HIS A 251 -13.18 1.69 10.79
C HIS A 251 -13.22 0.57 9.74
N ARG A 252 -13.90 0.86 8.63
CA ARG A 252 -13.99 0.06 7.41
C ARG A 252 -14.41 0.97 6.27
N CYS A 253 -13.97 0.69 5.05
CA CYS A 253 -14.40 1.40 3.85
C CYS A 253 -14.82 0.40 2.75
N GLY A 254 -15.95 0.69 2.12
CA GLY A 254 -16.45 0.00 0.95
C GLY A 254 -17.22 -1.30 1.24
N PRO A 255 -17.67 -2.04 0.20
CA PRO A 255 -17.36 -1.80 -1.21
C PRO A 255 -18.05 -0.57 -1.82
N ALA A 256 -17.25 0.36 -2.36
CA ALA A 256 -17.72 1.53 -3.11
C ALA A 256 -17.55 1.28 -4.63
N PRO A 257 -18.57 1.38 -5.50
CA PRO A 257 -18.37 1.08 -6.92
C PRO A 257 -17.45 2.10 -7.59
N VAL A 258 -16.38 1.67 -8.27
CA VAL A 258 -15.44 2.59 -8.97
C VAL A 258 -16.17 3.46 -10.01
N LYS A 259 -17.26 2.94 -10.61
CA LYS A 259 -18.15 3.68 -11.52
C LYS A 259 -18.99 4.76 -10.81
N ALA A 260 -19.39 4.54 -9.55
CA ALA A 260 -20.10 5.54 -8.76
C ALA A 260 -19.15 6.70 -8.41
N ILE A 261 -17.87 6.41 -8.17
CA ILE A 261 -16.82 7.42 -8.00
C ILE A 261 -16.62 8.22 -9.29
N LEU A 262 -16.45 7.55 -10.44
CA LEU A 262 -16.29 8.21 -11.74
C LEU A 262 -17.43 9.19 -12.09
N ASN A 263 -18.66 8.79 -11.76
CA ASN A 263 -19.88 9.52 -12.09
C ASN A 263 -20.35 10.51 -11.01
N GLY A 264 -19.73 10.52 -9.82
CA GLY A 264 -20.16 11.35 -8.69
C GLY A 264 -21.47 10.91 -8.02
N ASN A 265 -21.80 9.61 -8.04
CA ASN A 265 -23.00 9.06 -7.38
C ASN A 265 -22.79 8.86 -5.86
N THR A 266 -22.46 9.95 -5.15
CA THR A 266 -22.13 9.93 -3.71
C THR A 266 -23.30 9.57 -2.80
N ASP A 267 -24.52 9.47 -3.32
CA ASP A 267 -25.70 9.01 -2.61
C ASP A 267 -25.74 7.48 -2.37
N LEU A 268 -24.85 6.71 -3.01
CA LEU A 268 -24.86 5.26 -3.00
C LEU A 268 -24.03 4.61 -1.86
N ASP A 269 -24.47 3.43 -1.43
CA ASP A 269 -23.73 2.57 -0.50
C ASP A 269 -22.60 1.77 -1.20
N TYR A 270 -21.43 1.55 -0.60
CA TYR A 270 -20.97 2.00 0.72
C TYR A 270 -19.85 3.02 0.55
N ASP A 271 -19.83 4.05 1.41
CA ASP A 271 -18.70 4.97 1.61
C ASP A 271 -18.28 5.79 0.37
N VAL A 272 -19.15 5.87 -0.64
CA VAL A 272 -18.90 6.57 -1.91
C VAL A 272 -18.56 8.07 -1.73
N PRO A 273 -19.15 8.86 -0.81
CA PRO A 273 -18.71 10.25 -0.57
C PRO A 273 -17.23 10.37 -0.19
N PHE A 274 -16.76 9.50 0.70
CA PHE A 274 -15.40 9.54 1.22
C PHE A 274 -14.41 9.17 0.12
N VAL A 275 -14.62 8.04 -0.54
CA VAL A 275 -13.78 7.58 -1.66
C VAL A 275 -13.83 8.54 -2.86
N PHE A 276 -14.91 9.32 -3.01
CA PHE A 276 -14.98 10.38 -4.01
C PHE A 276 -14.10 11.58 -3.63
N ALA A 277 -14.15 12.02 -2.35
CA ALA A 277 -13.28 13.07 -1.85
C ALA A 277 -11.79 12.70 -2.02
N GLU A 278 -11.39 11.46 -1.70
CA GLU A 278 -10.02 10.94 -1.85
C GLU A 278 -9.39 11.21 -3.24
N VAL A 279 -10.20 11.29 -4.30
CA VAL A 279 -9.75 11.46 -5.71
C VAL A 279 -10.22 12.74 -6.40
N ASN A 280 -11.18 13.48 -5.85
CA ASN A 280 -11.79 14.66 -6.48
C ASN A 280 -11.91 15.92 -5.57
N ALA A 281 -11.44 15.90 -4.32
CA ALA A 281 -11.60 17.07 -3.44
C ALA A 281 -10.81 18.32 -3.89
N ASP A 282 -11.46 19.49 -3.83
CA ASP A 282 -10.84 20.79 -4.15
C ASP A 282 -9.90 21.24 -3.02
N CYS A 283 -8.65 21.57 -3.31
CA CYS A 283 -7.70 22.02 -2.30
C CYS A 283 -7.76 23.53 -2.11
N ASN A 284 -7.92 24.02 -0.87
CA ASN A 284 -7.90 25.44 -0.53
C ASN A 284 -6.74 25.75 0.43
N ASP A 285 -5.72 26.48 -0.05
CA ASP A 285 -4.65 26.98 0.82
C ASP A 285 -5.03 28.33 1.42
N TYR A 286 -4.93 28.48 2.74
CA TYR A 286 -5.17 29.74 3.46
C TYR A 286 -3.90 30.22 4.16
N LEU A 287 -3.59 31.52 4.06
CA LEU A 287 -2.66 32.18 4.96
C LEU A 287 -3.40 32.69 6.20
N VAL A 288 -2.86 32.43 7.38
CA VAL A 288 -3.38 32.89 8.67
C VAL A 288 -2.37 33.82 9.33
N TRP A 289 -2.80 35.05 9.65
CA TRP A 289 -1.98 36.05 10.35
C TRP A 289 -2.01 35.86 11.87
N ILE A 290 -1.40 34.76 12.33
CA ILE A 290 -1.33 34.36 13.74
C ILE A 290 -0.74 35.48 14.59
N MET A 291 0.31 36.15 14.09
CA MET A 291 1.06 37.15 14.86
C MET A 291 0.47 38.57 14.81
N CYS A 292 -0.63 38.81 14.09
CA CYS A 292 -1.22 40.14 13.93
C CYS A 292 -2.67 40.25 14.41
N ASN A 293 -3.58 39.45 13.86
CA ASN A 293 -5.02 39.64 14.03
C ASN A 293 -5.87 38.37 13.87
N GLY A 294 -5.28 37.22 13.57
CA GLY A 294 -6.00 35.96 13.34
C GLY A 294 -6.84 35.92 12.05
N SER A 295 -6.72 36.90 11.14
CA SER A 295 -7.44 36.87 9.86
C SER A 295 -6.92 35.76 8.94
N LYS A 296 -7.79 35.24 8.05
CA LYS A 296 -7.42 34.30 6.98
C LYS A 296 -7.65 34.89 5.58
N LYS A 297 -6.78 34.54 4.63
CA LYS A 297 -6.90 34.88 3.19
C LYS A 297 -6.56 33.64 2.37
N THR A 298 -7.37 33.31 1.37
CA THR A 298 -7.04 32.25 0.40
C THR A 298 -5.79 32.64 -0.41
N ILE A 299 -4.83 31.73 -0.49
CA ILE A 299 -3.62 31.82 -1.32
C ILE A 299 -3.91 31.20 -2.69
N SER A 300 -4.48 29.99 -2.68
CA SER A 300 -4.78 29.17 -3.85
C SER A 300 -6.05 28.34 -3.61
N THR A 301 -6.76 28.07 -4.70
CA THR A 301 -7.74 26.98 -4.80
C THR A 301 -7.33 26.12 -6.00
N ASP A 302 -7.15 24.82 -5.82
CA ASP A 302 -6.74 23.88 -6.86
C ASP A 302 -7.65 22.65 -6.90
N SER A 303 -8.52 22.62 -7.91
CA SER A 303 -9.45 21.54 -8.24
C SER A 303 -8.86 20.43 -9.15
N ARG A 304 -7.53 20.40 -9.25
CA ARG A 304 -6.76 19.46 -10.09
C ARG A 304 -5.64 18.77 -9.34
N ARG A 305 -5.39 19.16 -8.09
CA ARG A 305 -4.28 18.66 -7.26
C ARG A 305 -4.51 17.23 -6.81
N VAL A 306 -5.68 16.89 -6.28
CA VAL A 306 -5.98 15.58 -5.68
C VAL A 306 -6.12 14.48 -6.75
N GLY A 307 -5.94 13.21 -6.37
CA GLY A 307 -6.37 12.06 -7.18
C GLY A 307 -5.51 11.75 -8.40
N GLN A 308 -4.19 11.88 -8.30
CA GLN A 308 -3.26 11.84 -9.43
C GLN A 308 -2.65 10.46 -9.67
N ASN A 309 -2.33 10.19 -10.95
CA ASN A 309 -1.58 9.00 -11.39
C ASN A 309 -2.08 7.68 -10.76
N ILE A 310 -3.38 7.50 -10.60
CA ILE A 310 -3.97 6.36 -9.87
C ILE A 310 -3.49 5.07 -10.53
N SER A 311 -2.79 4.24 -9.77
CA SER A 311 -1.85 3.24 -10.29
C SER A 311 -2.16 1.85 -9.80
N THR A 312 -2.08 0.87 -10.70
CA THR A 312 -2.03 -0.55 -10.33
C THR A 312 -1.03 -1.31 -11.19
N LYS A 313 -0.77 -2.57 -10.82
CA LYS A 313 0.11 -3.47 -11.58
C LYS A 313 -0.61 -3.93 -12.86
N SER A 314 0.06 -3.85 -14.00
CA SER A 314 -0.47 -4.40 -15.26
C SER A 314 -0.65 -5.93 -15.19
N VAL A 315 -1.68 -6.44 -15.87
CA VAL A 315 -1.87 -7.89 -16.11
C VAL A 315 -0.60 -8.46 -16.77
N GLY A 316 -0.10 -9.58 -16.25
CA GLY A 316 0.99 -10.36 -16.84
C GLY A 316 2.39 -9.72 -16.76
N SER A 317 2.53 -8.48 -16.27
CA SER A 317 3.83 -7.79 -16.17
C SER A 317 3.98 -6.90 -14.93
N ASN A 318 5.19 -6.47 -14.63
CA ASN A 318 5.50 -5.64 -13.47
C ASN A 318 5.47 -4.13 -13.79
N LYS A 319 4.77 -3.72 -14.86
CA LYS A 319 4.63 -2.31 -15.24
C LYS A 319 3.53 -1.61 -14.43
N ARG A 320 3.64 -0.28 -14.32
CA ARG A 320 2.55 0.60 -13.89
C ARG A 320 1.49 0.65 -14.97
N TRP A 321 0.24 0.40 -14.61
CA TRP A 321 -0.93 0.78 -15.40
C TRP A 321 -1.59 1.96 -14.69
N ASP A 322 -1.70 3.09 -15.41
CA ASP A 322 -2.48 4.24 -14.99
C ASP A 322 -3.97 3.98 -15.24
N ILE A 323 -4.78 4.16 -14.21
CA ILE A 323 -6.23 3.99 -14.21
C ILE A 323 -6.96 5.25 -13.70
N THR A 324 -6.32 6.42 -13.70
CA THR A 324 -6.94 7.68 -13.22
C THR A 324 -8.28 7.96 -13.90
N SER A 325 -8.37 7.67 -15.20
CA SER A 325 -9.60 7.79 -16.01
C SER A 325 -10.71 6.79 -15.67
N HIS A 326 -10.49 5.87 -14.73
CA HIS A 326 -11.54 5.00 -14.16
C HIS A 326 -12.19 5.62 -12.92
N TYR A 327 -11.54 6.60 -12.27
CA TYR A 327 -11.98 7.23 -11.02
C TYR A 327 -12.48 8.67 -11.22
N LYS A 328 -11.96 9.37 -12.24
CA LYS A 328 -12.44 10.70 -12.62
C LYS A 328 -12.31 10.99 -14.11
N HIS A 329 -13.15 11.91 -14.58
CA HIS A 329 -13.07 12.43 -15.95
C HIS A 329 -11.92 13.43 -16.13
N THR A 330 -11.47 13.64 -17.37
CA THR A 330 -10.36 14.56 -17.65
C THR A 330 -10.76 16.02 -17.35
N GLU A 331 -10.08 16.64 -16.40
CA GLU A 331 -10.33 17.99 -15.93
C GLU A 331 -10.14 19.05 -17.04
N GLY A 332 -11.25 19.60 -17.52
CA GLY A 332 -11.38 20.88 -18.23
C GLY A 332 -10.27 21.32 -19.21
N GLN A 333 -10.56 21.25 -20.52
CA GLN A 333 -9.86 22.05 -21.54
C GLN A 333 -10.21 23.56 -21.45
N ALA A 334 -9.95 24.19 -20.31
CA ALA A 334 -10.10 25.62 -20.11
C ALA A 334 -9.09 26.13 -19.06
N HIS A 335 -8.58 27.35 -19.31
CA HIS A 335 -7.68 28.13 -18.45
C HIS A 335 -6.38 27.46 -17.97
N ARG A 336 -5.26 27.89 -18.57
CA ARG A 336 -3.93 27.77 -17.97
C ARG A 336 -3.81 28.72 -16.77
N ILE A 337 -3.84 28.19 -15.55
CA ILE A 337 -3.29 28.85 -14.37
C ILE A 337 -1.88 28.30 -14.12
N LYS A 338 -0.98 29.10 -13.53
CA LYS A 338 0.41 28.68 -13.29
C LYS A 338 0.50 27.76 -12.08
N TYR A 339 0.97 26.54 -12.32
CA TYR A 339 1.42 25.60 -11.30
C TYR A 339 2.42 26.23 -10.32
N VAL A 340 2.20 26.01 -9.02
CA VAL A 340 3.24 25.51 -8.11
C VAL A 340 2.59 24.47 -7.20
N SER A 341 3.31 23.39 -6.88
CA SER A 341 2.81 22.20 -6.18
C SER A 341 2.74 22.34 -4.65
N SER A 342 2.05 21.38 -4.01
CA SER A 342 1.90 21.09 -2.57
C SER A 342 1.32 19.66 -2.46
N PRO A 343 1.72 18.76 -1.52
CA PRO A 343 1.48 18.85 -0.06
C PRO A 343 2.74 18.68 0.80
N VAL A 344 2.62 18.97 2.09
CA VAL A 344 3.68 18.72 3.09
C VAL A 344 3.45 17.41 3.85
N VAL A 345 4.49 16.59 3.96
CA VAL A 345 4.64 15.65 5.09
C VAL A 345 5.78 16.14 5.99
N SER A 346 5.44 16.53 7.22
CA SER A 346 6.32 17.26 8.14
C SER A 346 7.67 16.56 8.41
N ALA A 347 8.78 17.27 8.15
CA ALA A 347 10.14 16.82 8.48
C ALA A 347 11.11 17.96 8.89
N ALA A 348 10.75 18.71 9.94
CA ALA A 348 11.64 19.65 10.66
C ALA A 348 12.38 20.70 9.80
N VAL A 349 11.66 21.81 9.58
CA VAL A 349 12.01 23.04 8.86
C VAL A 349 13.42 23.57 9.16
N THR A 350 14.16 23.95 8.11
CA THR A 350 15.32 24.84 8.21
C THR A 350 14.95 26.17 7.57
N LEU A 351 14.63 27.19 8.37
CA LEU A 351 14.17 28.48 7.87
C LEU A 351 15.35 29.31 7.35
N LEU A 352 15.25 29.79 6.10
CA LEU A 352 16.24 30.66 5.48
C LEU A 352 15.55 31.94 4.98
N LEU A 353 15.76 33.06 5.67
CA LEU A 353 15.23 34.37 5.28
C LEU A 353 16.26 35.09 4.40
N LEU A 354 15.86 35.45 3.18
CA LEU A 354 16.68 36.15 2.20
C LEU A 354 15.93 37.37 1.64
N GLY A 355 16.60 38.52 1.59
CA GLY A 355 16.10 39.73 0.95
C GLY A 355 16.69 39.90 -0.45
N PHE A 356 15.85 40.22 -1.43
CA PHE A 356 16.25 40.43 -2.82
C PHE A 356 15.62 41.70 -3.40
N SER A 357 16.41 42.50 -4.12
CA SER A 357 15.91 43.62 -4.92
C SER A 357 15.91 43.23 -6.40
N CYS A 358 14.76 42.84 -6.95
CA CYS A 358 14.68 42.44 -8.35
C CYS A 358 14.62 43.66 -9.28
N LEU A 359 15.64 43.84 -10.12
CA LEU A 359 15.68 44.85 -11.17
C LEU A 359 15.64 44.15 -12.54
N SER A 360 14.62 44.48 -13.34
CA SER A 360 14.28 43.93 -14.67
C SER A 360 13.64 42.52 -14.70
N ARG A 361 13.19 42.11 -15.90
CA ARG A 361 12.41 40.88 -16.18
C ARG A 361 13.25 39.59 -16.18
N ALA A 362 14.19 39.44 -15.25
CA ALA A 362 15.06 38.26 -15.17
C ALA A 362 14.50 37.20 -14.20
N ASP A 363 14.64 35.91 -14.54
CA ASP A 363 14.30 34.81 -13.63
C ASP A 363 15.22 34.81 -12.41
N LEU A 364 14.71 35.19 -11.23
CA LEU A 364 15.42 35.00 -9.96
C LEU A 364 15.46 33.51 -9.62
N ARG A 365 16.65 32.97 -9.34
CA ARG A 365 16.85 31.57 -8.93
C ARG A 365 17.60 31.52 -7.61
N VAL A 366 16.98 30.90 -6.61
CA VAL A 366 17.53 30.76 -5.24
C VAL A 366 17.88 29.28 -5.02
N PRO A 367 19.17 28.90 -4.93
CA PRO A 367 19.55 27.52 -4.70
C PRO A 367 19.34 27.11 -3.23
N VAL A 368 18.42 26.18 -2.98
CA VAL A 368 18.26 25.54 -1.68
C VAL A 368 19.20 24.33 -1.60
N VAL A 369 20.04 24.28 -0.56
CA VAL A 369 20.96 23.16 -0.30
C VAL A 369 20.69 22.61 1.09
N VAL A 370 20.20 21.37 1.18
CA VAL A 370 19.98 20.68 2.45
C VAL A 370 21.14 19.70 2.68
N PRO A 371 22.06 19.95 3.64
CA PRO A 371 23.19 19.07 3.87
C PRO A 371 22.76 17.70 4.42
N PHE A 372 23.47 16.65 4.04
CA PHE A 372 23.15 15.26 4.40
C PHE A 372 22.94 15.08 5.91
N ASP A 373 23.83 15.64 6.73
CA ASP A 373 23.77 15.57 8.20
C ASP A 373 22.54 16.25 8.82
N LYS A 374 21.82 17.10 8.07
CA LYS A 374 20.59 17.76 8.52
C LYS A 374 19.32 17.00 8.17
N TYR A 375 19.36 16.10 7.17
CA TYR A 375 18.19 15.36 6.71
C TYR A 375 18.24 13.85 7.01
N TRP A 376 19.40 13.18 6.91
CA TRP A 376 19.44 11.71 6.98
C TRP A 376 18.80 11.11 8.26
N PRO A 377 18.91 11.71 9.47
CA PRO A 377 18.30 11.14 10.67
C PRO A 377 16.75 11.15 10.64
N LYS A 378 16.16 12.01 9.82
CA LYS A 378 14.71 12.19 9.65
C LYS A 378 14.16 11.32 8.52
N MET A 379 14.99 11.04 7.51
CA MET A 379 14.65 10.22 6.33
C MET A 379 14.81 8.70 6.57
N LEU A 380 15.06 8.25 7.79
CA LEU A 380 15.21 6.82 8.11
C LEU A 380 13.94 5.99 7.87
N ASP A 381 12.77 6.60 8.02
CA ASP A 381 11.45 5.98 7.85
C ASP A 381 10.50 6.88 7.03
N LYS A 382 11.04 7.74 6.15
CA LYS A 382 10.29 8.64 5.26
C LYS A 382 10.87 8.57 3.84
N ASP A 383 10.02 8.38 2.83
CA ASP A 383 10.46 8.27 1.42
C ASP A 383 10.63 9.63 0.72
N VAL A 384 9.98 10.68 1.23
CA VAL A 384 9.84 11.98 0.55
C VAL A 384 10.20 13.12 1.51
N MET A 385 10.93 14.11 0.99
CA MET A 385 11.23 15.36 1.66
C MET A 385 10.48 16.49 0.94
N ASN A 386 9.42 17.01 1.56
CA ASN A 386 8.81 18.25 1.11
C ASN A 386 9.77 19.43 1.32
N VAL A 387 9.83 20.35 0.35
CA VAL A 387 10.58 21.61 0.41
C VAL A 387 9.68 22.76 -0.02
N THR A 388 9.34 23.64 0.92
CA THR A 388 8.44 24.78 0.71
C THR A 388 9.14 26.12 0.90
N ALA A 389 8.77 27.09 0.07
CA ALA A 389 9.18 28.48 0.13
C ALA A 389 7.96 29.42 0.11
N ILE A 390 7.98 30.44 0.96
CA ILE A 390 7.01 31.55 0.95
C ILE A 390 7.73 32.81 0.51
N VAL A 391 7.28 33.41 -0.60
CA VAL A 391 7.80 34.69 -1.10
C VAL A 391 6.86 35.81 -0.67
N LYS A 392 7.44 36.89 -0.13
CA LYS A 392 6.73 38.11 0.25
C LYS A 392 7.13 39.25 -0.68
N ASP A 393 6.15 40.02 -1.17
CA ASP A 393 6.44 41.32 -1.78
C ASP A 393 6.82 42.36 -0.70
N THR A 394 7.80 43.21 -0.98
CA THR A 394 8.18 44.32 -0.11
C THR A 394 7.30 45.55 -0.29
N GLY A 395 6.62 45.69 -1.44
CA GLY A 395 5.69 46.77 -1.74
C GLY A 395 4.27 46.51 -1.20
N ASP A 396 3.82 45.25 -1.19
CA ASP A 396 2.55 44.85 -0.58
C ASP A 396 2.77 43.96 0.66
N THR A 397 2.38 44.46 1.83
CA THR A 397 2.56 43.74 3.09
C THR A 397 1.66 42.51 3.27
N MET A 398 0.61 42.38 2.46
CA MET A 398 -0.44 41.35 2.54
C MET A 398 -0.37 40.31 1.41
N GLU A 399 0.40 40.54 0.35
CA GLU A 399 0.64 39.51 -0.69
C GLU A 399 1.75 38.52 -0.33
N ARG A 400 1.46 37.24 -0.55
CA ARG A 400 2.38 36.10 -0.39
C ARG A 400 2.18 35.12 -1.54
N TYR A 401 3.27 34.49 -1.97
CA TYR A 401 3.25 33.38 -2.91
C TYR A 401 3.83 32.14 -2.23
N LEU A 402 3.08 31.04 -2.26
CA LEU A 402 3.52 29.72 -1.79
C LEU A 402 4.16 28.95 -2.96
N ALA A 403 5.16 28.14 -2.67
CA ALA A 403 5.81 27.27 -3.63
C ALA A 403 6.38 26.02 -2.94
N GLU A 404 5.84 24.84 -3.22
CA GLU A 404 6.30 23.58 -2.61
C GLU A 404 6.77 22.57 -3.66
N VAL A 405 7.69 21.68 -3.27
CA VAL A 405 8.14 20.56 -4.09
C VAL A 405 8.50 19.33 -3.26
N ASP A 406 7.98 18.18 -3.65
CA ASP A 406 8.26 16.88 -3.03
C ASP A 406 9.50 16.22 -3.66
N VAL A 407 10.56 16.11 -2.85
CA VAL A 407 11.85 15.54 -3.24
C VAL A 407 11.95 14.09 -2.75
N VAL A 408 11.74 13.13 -3.64
CA VAL A 408 12.00 11.71 -3.38
C VAL A 408 13.51 11.47 -3.44
N LEU A 409 14.06 10.77 -2.44
CA LEU A 409 15.49 10.45 -2.38
C LEU A 409 15.78 9.08 -3.01
N GLU A 410 16.82 8.98 -3.85
CA GLU A 410 17.22 7.70 -4.45
C GLU A 410 18.06 6.84 -3.48
N ASP A 411 17.68 5.57 -3.35
CA ASP A 411 18.40 4.58 -2.56
C ASP A 411 19.83 4.32 -3.10
N PRO A 412 20.85 4.16 -2.22
CA PRO A 412 22.19 3.80 -2.65
C PRO A 412 22.23 2.44 -3.41
N PRO A 413 23.06 2.29 -4.48
CA PRO A 413 22.90 1.21 -5.49
C PRO A 413 22.94 -0.26 -5.01
N PHE A 414 21.79 -0.78 -4.57
CA PHE A 414 21.62 -2.16 -4.08
C PHE A 414 21.52 -3.19 -5.24
N ASN A 415 22.31 -4.28 -5.20
CA ASN A 415 22.52 -5.17 -6.37
C ASN A 415 22.68 -6.68 -6.04
N VAL A 416 21.55 -7.38 -6.08
CA VAL A 416 21.41 -8.85 -6.03
C VAL A 416 21.78 -9.48 -7.39
N LYS A 417 22.40 -10.68 -7.42
CA LYS A 417 22.53 -11.55 -8.62
C LYS A 417 22.59 -13.03 -8.23
N VAL A 418 22.02 -13.92 -9.05
CA VAL A 418 22.09 -15.39 -8.86
C VAL A 418 23.23 -15.96 -9.73
N ARG A 419 24.08 -16.87 -9.21
CA ARG A 419 25.06 -17.61 -10.03
C ARG A 419 24.35 -18.73 -10.80
N GLY A 420 24.82 -19.02 -12.02
CA GLY A 420 24.16 -19.95 -12.93
C GLY A 420 23.04 -19.31 -13.78
N GLY A 421 22.71 -18.04 -13.52
CA GLY A 421 21.58 -17.35 -14.14
C GLY A 421 20.30 -17.50 -13.32
N ASN A 422 19.16 -17.24 -13.94
CA ASN A 422 17.86 -17.22 -13.24
C ASN A 422 17.17 -18.60 -13.21
N GLN A 423 17.78 -19.66 -13.75
CA GLN A 423 17.29 -21.03 -13.62
C GLN A 423 18.00 -21.71 -12.44
N VAL A 424 17.22 -22.34 -11.54
CA VAL A 424 17.74 -22.99 -10.33
C VAL A 424 17.07 -24.36 -10.17
N SER A 425 17.83 -25.41 -9.91
CA SER A 425 17.29 -26.76 -9.68
C SER A 425 16.78 -26.95 -8.25
N THR A 426 15.75 -27.78 -8.06
CA THR A 426 15.40 -28.37 -6.76
C THR A 426 15.39 -29.89 -6.84
N LEU A 427 15.97 -30.55 -5.84
CA LEU A 427 16.12 -31.99 -5.72
C LEU A 427 15.35 -32.50 -4.50
N PHE A 428 14.48 -33.47 -4.70
CA PHE A 428 14.02 -34.33 -3.60
C PHE A 428 15.18 -35.28 -3.23
N GLY A 429 15.74 -35.13 -2.03
CA GLY A 429 16.67 -36.10 -1.44
C GLY A 429 18.18 -35.94 -1.72
N GLY A 430 18.64 -34.86 -2.38
CA GLY A 430 20.07 -34.71 -2.71
C GLY A 430 20.57 -33.27 -2.90
N LEU A 431 21.87 -33.06 -2.69
CA LEU A 431 22.53 -31.74 -2.76
C LEU A 431 22.80 -31.27 -4.20
N ILE A 432 22.09 -30.23 -4.64
CA ILE A 432 22.63 -29.18 -5.53
C ILE A 432 22.23 -27.82 -4.95
N GLY A 433 23.21 -26.95 -4.68
CA GLY A 433 22.99 -25.65 -4.03
C GLY A 433 23.11 -24.45 -4.97
N GLY A 434 22.10 -23.59 -4.99
CA GLY A 434 22.15 -22.31 -5.71
C GLY A 434 22.89 -21.23 -4.90
N ALA A 435 24.02 -20.73 -5.42
CA ALA A 435 24.81 -19.68 -4.78
C ALA A 435 24.44 -18.27 -5.29
N VAL A 436 23.68 -17.50 -4.53
CA VAL A 436 23.42 -16.07 -4.81
C VAL A 436 24.69 -15.27 -4.52
N VAL A 437 25.12 -14.40 -5.43
CA VAL A 437 26.22 -13.45 -5.20
C VAL A 437 25.67 -12.03 -5.15
N LEU A 438 25.64 -11.48 -3.94
CA LEU A 438 25.24 -10.12 -3.61
C LEU A 438 26.47 -9.20 -3.71
N LYS A 439 26.48 -8.21 -4.61
CA LYS A 439 27.59 -7.23 -4.75
C LYS A 439 27.17 -5.88 -4.15
N ILE A 440 27.23 -5.71 -2.81
CA ILE A 440 26.57 -4.60 -2.10
C ILE A 440 27.35 -4.07 -0.86
N TYR A 441 26.77 -3.13 -0.10
CA TYR A 441 27.31 -2.28 1.01
C TYR A 441 26.12 -1.79 1.86
N ILE A 442 25.92 -1.94 3.19
CA ILE A 442 26.55 -2.53 4.40
C ILE A 442 25.41 -3.22 5.22
N LYS A 443 25.53 -4.48 5.69
CA LYS A 443 24.47 -5.32 6.36
C LYS A 443 23.28 -5.72 5.46
N VAL A 444 22.78 -6.98 5.51
CA VAL A 444 21.70 -7.45 4.59
C VAL A 444 20.74 -8.44 5.26
N HIS A 445 19.43 -8.17 5.14
CA HIS A 445 18.36 -9.10 5.47
C HIS A 445 17.97 -9.87 4.19
N VAL A 446 18.53 -11.06 4.00
CA VAL A 446 18.35 -11.82 2.74
C VAL A 446 17.09 -12.68 2.83
N PHE A 447 15.96 -12.07 2.48
CA PHE A 447 14.64 -12.70 2.42
C PHE A 447 14.50 -13.65 1.21
N CYS A 448 15.09 -14.84 1.32
CA CYS A 448 14.84 -15.90 0.35
C CYS A 448 13.42 -16.47 0.50
N VAL A 449 12.47 -15.85 -0.21
CA VAL A 449 11.11 -16.35 -0.43
C VAL A 449 11.14 -17.65 -1.26
N SER A 450 11.43 -18.75 -0.57
CA SER A 450 11.12 -20.11 -0.99
C SER A 450 9.89 -20.55 -0.23
N LYS A 451 8.81 -20.85 -0.95
CA LYS A 451 7.49 -21.09 -0.37
C LYS A 451 7.45 -22.36 0.49
N THR A 452 6.92 -22.17 1.70
CA THR A 452 6.57 -23.10 2.80
C THR A 452 7.61 -24.09 3.38
N PRO A 453 7.38 -24.56 4.63
CA PRO A 453 6.87 -23.79 5.78
C PRO A 453 7.95 -22.87 6.37
N ASP A 454 9.23 -23.16 6.09
CA ASP A 454 10.36 -22.29 6.40
C ASP A 454 10.60 -21.34 5.22
N THR A 455 10.00 -20.15 5.28
CA THR A 455 10.53 -19.00 4.52
C THR A 455 11.99 -18.84 4.93
N CYS A 456 12.94 -19.08 4.02
CA CYS A 456 14.36 -19.19 4.36
C CYS A 456 15.01 -17.81 4.53
N VAL A 457 14.55 -17.06 5.53
CA VAL A 457 15.02 -15.72 5.89
C VAL A 457 16.44 -15.84 6.45
N ARG A 458 17.43 -15.52 5.61
CA ARG A 458 18.84 -15.48 6.00
C ARG A 458 19.20 -14.06 6.44
N VAL A 459 18.93 -13.75 7.71
CA VAL A 459 19.45 -12.52 8.34
C VAL A 459 20.97 -12.63 8.43
N LEU A 460 21.69 -11.67 7.86
CA LEU A 460 23.16 -11.64 7.88
C LEU A 460 23.65 -10.33 8.47
N SER A 461 24.07 -10.40 9.74
CA SER A 461 24.86 -9.34 10.36
C SER A 461 26.24 -9.29 9.72
N LEU A 462 26.59 -8.11 9.19
CA LEU A 462 27.87 -7.83 8.54
C LEU A 462 28.62 -6.76 9.35
N PRO A 463 29.96 -6.76 9.33
CA PRO A 463 30.76 -5.76 10.05
C PRO A 463 30.56 -4.36 9.47
N ASP A 464 30.92 -3.35 10.27
CA ASP A 464 30.95 -1.96 9.83
C ASP A 464 31.93 -1.76 8.66
N ILE A 465 31.55 -0.85 7.77
CA ILE A 465 32.32 -0.53 6.56
C ILE A 465 32.43 0.98 6.45
N GLY A 466 33.68 1.47 6.52
CA GLY A 466 33.98 2.90 6.36
C GLY A 466 33.55 3.45 4.99
N PRO A 467 33.38 4.78 4.88
CA PRO A 467 32.82 5.43 3.70
C PRO A 467 33.55 5.08 2.39
N LYS A 468 32.79 5.08 1.29
CA LYS A 468 33.25 4.80 -0.10
C LYS A 468 33.78 3.37 -0.36
N ARG A 469 33.84 2.48 0.64
CA ARG A 469 34.23 1.06 0.48
C ARG A 469 33.08 0.19 -0.08
N ARG A 470 33.38 -1.06 -0.45
CA ARG A 470 32.45 -2.03 -1.08
C ARG A 470 32.61 -3.42 -0.48
N PHE A 471 31.53 -4.20 -0.31
CA PHE A 471 31.61 -5.63 0.03
C PHE A 471 30.98 -6.53 -1.05
N ARG A 472 31.04 -7.85 -0.80
CA ARG A 472 30.28 -8.88 -1.52
C ARG A 472 29.94 -10.00 -0.56
N VAL A 473 28.69 -10.45 -0.51
CA VAL A 473 28.26 -11.64 0.24
C VAL A 473 27.77 -12.69 -0.73
N THR A 474 27.98 -13.96 -0.38
CA THR A 474 27.40 -15.09 -1.11
C THR A 474 26.45 -15.82 -0.17
N VAL A 475 25.23 -16.11 -0.61
CA VAL A 475 24.22 -16.82 0.19
C VAL A 475 23.75 -18.05 -0.58
N SER A 476 23.87 -19.21 0.04
CA SER A 476 23.34 -20.47 -0.49
C SER A 476 21.91 -20.68 -0.02
N PHE A 477 21.02 -21.05 -0.94
CA PHE A 477 19.64 -21.40 -0.66
C PHE A 477 19.21 -22.65 -1.43
N TYR A 478 18.13 -23.26 -0.96
CA TYR A 478 17.56 -24.49 -1.51
C TYR A 478 16.07 -24.24 -1.74
N PRO A 479 15.62 -23.93 -2.98
CA PRO A 479 14.22 -23.65 -3.25
C PRO A 479 13.39 -24.94 -3.15
N ARG A 480 12.26 -24.91 -2.44
CA ARG A 480 11.46 -26.11 -2.11
C ARG A 480 10.39 -26.45 -3.16
N LYS A 481 9.67 -25.46 -3.67
CA LYS A 481 8.61 -25.63 -4.69
C LYS A 481 9.10 -25.15 -6.07
N ALA A 482 8.84 -25.94 -7.12
CA ALA A 482 9.16 -25.58 -8.51
C ALA A 482 8.26 -24.46 -9.10
N GLY A 483 8.60 -23.97 -10.29
CA GLY A 483 7.89 -22.90 -11.02
C GLY A 483 8.60 -21.54 -10.95
N LYS A 484 7.96 -20.48 -11.47
CA LYS A 484 8.48 -19.10 -11.41
C LYS A 484 8.61 -18.66 -9.95
N LYS A 485 9.83 -18.53 -9.43
CA LYS A 485 10.29 -17.92 -8.16
C LYS A 485 10.37 -16.37 -8.20
N THR A 486 10.43 -15.72 -7.04
CA THR A 486 10.98 -14.37 -6.87
C THR A 486 11.87 -14.40 -5.63
N LEU A 487 13.15 -14.10 -5.81
CA LEU A 487 14.07 -13.86 -4.72
C LEU A 487 13.89 -12.41 -4.25
N MET A 488 13.81 -12.16 -2.95
CA MET A 488 13.91 -10.81 -2.37
C MET A 488 15.21 -10.67 -1.58
N ALA A 489 15.69 -9.44 -1.46
CA ALA A 489 16.69 -9.07 -0.47
C ALA A 489 16.40 -7.65 0.01
N ASP A 490 16.70 -7.42 1.28
CA ASP A 490 16.41 -6.22 2.04
C ASP A 490 17.64 -5.83 2.88
N PHE A 491 17.64 -4.65 3.46
CA PHE A 491 18.87 -3.94 3.75
C PHE A 491 18.70 -2.86 4.81
N ASP A 492 19.42 -3.01 5.93
CA ASP A 492 19.33 -2.11 7.07
C ASP A 492 20.69 -1.84 7.71
N CYS A 493 21.13 -0.59 7.70
CA CYS A 493 22.27 -0.14 8.48
C CYS A 493 21.80 0.91 9.52
N SER A 494 22.73 1.76 9.99
CA SER A 494 22.44 2.88 10.90
C SER A 494 21.95 4.15 10.19
N VAL A 495 22.15 4.25 8.87
CA VAL A 495 21.96 5.47 8.06
C VAL A 495 20.93 5.29 6.94
N PHE A 496 20.70 4.04 6.52
CA PHE A 496 19.73 3.66 5.49
C PHE A 496 18.93 2.45 5.98
N LYS A 497 17.67 2.34 5.56
CA LYS A 497 16.72 1.31 5.99
C LYS A 497 15.94 0.76 4.80
N ASN A 498 15.47 -0.48 4.93
CA ASN A 498 14.52 -1.14 4.03
C ASN A 498 14.86 -1.11 2.52
N ILE A 499 16.15 -1.06 2.11
CA ILE A 499 16.51 -0.95 0.69
C ILE A 499 16.29 -2.30 -0.01
N LYS A 500 15.16 -2.39 -0.72
CA LYS A 500 14.64 -3.64 -1.25
C LYS A 500 14.96 -3.86 -2.72
N LYS A 501 15.18 -5.12 -3.08
CA LYS A 501 15.25 -5.56 -4.48
C LYS A 501 14.76 -6.98 -4.67
N SER A 502 13.86 -7.14 -5.61
CA SER A 502 13.40 -8.45 -6.08
C SER A 502 14.15 -8.88 -7.33
N ILE A 503 14.25 -10.20 -7.55
CA ILE A 503 14.69 -10.80 -8.83
C ILE A 503 13.78 -11.99 -9.15
N PRO A 504 13.15 -12.04 -10.35
CA PRO A 504 12.44 -13.22 -10.80
C PRO A 504 13.43 -14.35 -11.12
N ILE A 505 13.15 -15.54 -10.59
CA ILE A 505 13.90 -16.77 -10.86
C ILE A 505 12.92 -17.86 -11.36
N THR A 506 13.42 -18.95 -11.93
CA THR A 506 12.62 -20.11 -12.32
C THR A 506 13.23 -21.35 -11.68
N VAL A 507 12.47 -21.97 -10.79
CA VAL A 507 12.87 -23.20 -10.10
C VAL A 507 12.43 -24.38 -10.94
N GLN A 508 13.38 -25.13 -11.48
CA GLN A 508 13.13 -26.37 -12.22
C GLN A 508 13.10 -27.55 -11.23
N LYS A 509 12.11 -28.43 -11.39
CA LYS A 509 12.09 -29.72 -10.69
C LYS A 509 13.15 -30.62 -11.33
N TYR A 510 14.17 -31.01 -10.58
CA TYR A 510 15.10 -32.04 -11.01
C TYR A 510 14.45 -33.40 -10.75
N ASN A 511 14.11 -34.12 -11.83
CA ASN A 511 13.82 -35.53 -11.73
C ASN A 511 15.17 -36.27 -11.76
N LEU A 512 15.44 -37.08 -10.74
CA LEU A 512 16.40 -38.18 -10.90
C LEU A 512 15.73 -39.25 -11.78
N PHE A 513 16.54 -39.90 -12.61
CA PHE A 513 16.15 -41.06 -13.41
C PHE A 513 16.13 -42.33 -12.55
#